data_AF-A0A1S3RQL7-F1
#
_entry.id   AF-A0A1S3RQL7-F1
#
_cell.length_a   1.000
_cell.length_b   1.000
_cell.length_c   1.000
_cell.angle_alpha   90.00
_cell.angle_beta   90.00
_cell.angle_gamma   90.00
#
_symmetry.space_group_name_H-M   'P 1'
#
loop_
_entity.id
_entity.type
_entity.pdbx_description
1 polymer ?
#
loop_
_entity_poly.entity_id
_entity_poly.type
_entity_poly.pdbx_seq_one_letter_code
_entity_poly.pdbx_strand_id
1 'polypeptide(L)'
;MEVVFKEGMLYLKGNKFGKKTWKKIWMVLYPPSVFGIGRVEFYDILDGGHTSTGSKSKSAQSRKIVQLCDCLSVTLVPDESYPPALPNDDCRAFDLNTTQRRYILASENYHDWVGALCQLAFQKESGHTERGEKERGGGVGIPMEENELYATWKTGT
;
A
#
# COMPACT_ATOMS: atom_id res chain seq x y z
N MET A 1 -8.41 16.43 3.75
CA MET A 1 -9.22 15.63 2.82
C MET A 1 -8.36 14.45 2.38
N GLU A 2 -8.87 13.22 2.42
CA GLU A 2 -8.08 12.08 1.93
C GLU A 2 -7.92 12.19 0.41
N VAL A 3 -6.67 12.14 -0.06
CA VAL A 3 -6.34 12.23 -1.48
C VAL A 3 -6.36 10.83 -2.06
N VAL A 4 -7.17 10.60 -3.08
CA VAL A 4 -7.17 9.35 -3.84
C VAL A 4 -6.00 9.38 -4.82
N PHE A 5 -5.13 8.37 -4.76
CA PHE A 5 -4.01 8.23 -5.71
C PHE A 5 -4.49 7.60 -7.02
N LYS A 6 -5.28 6.53 -6.93
CA LYS A 6 -5.90 5.86 -8.07
C LYS A 6 -7.19 5.18 -7.65
N GLU A 7 -8.20 5.22 -8.49
CA GLU A 7 -9.39 4.39 -8.32
C GLU A 7 -9.87 3.84 -9.65
N GLY A 8 -10.60 2.73 -9.62
CA GLY A 8 -11.18 2.16 -10.83
C GLY A 8 -11.78 0.78 -10.62
N MET A 9 -12.41 0.28 -11.67
CA MET A 9 -12.99 -1.05 -11.73
C MET A 9 -11.89 -2.10 -11.97
N LEU A 10 -11.92 -3.19 -11.20
CA LEU A 10 -11.11 -4.39 -11.41
C LEU A 10 -11.95 -5.65 -11.24
N TYR A 11 -11.38 -6.79 -11.60
CA TYR A 11 -11.92 -8.10 -11.29
C TYR A 11 -11.14 -8.73 -10.15
N LEU A 12 -11.83 -9.14 -9.08
CA LEU A 12 -11.26 -9.90 -7.99
C LEU A 12 -11.60 -11.38 -8.15
N LYS A 13 -10.58 -12.24 -8.07
CA LYS A 13 -10.77 -13.69 -8.06
C LYS A 13 -11.41 -14.13 -6.75
N GLY A 14 -12.49 -14.90 -6.86
CA GLY A 14 -13.19 -15.53 -5.75
C GLY A 14 -13.43 -17.01 -5.99
N ASN A 15 -14.02 -17.65 -4.99
CA ASN A 15 -14.50 -19.02 -5.07
C ASN A 15 -15.99 -19.03 -4.70
N LYS A 16 -16.86 -19.48 -5.60
CA LYS A 16 -18.30 -19.58 -5.38
C LYS A 16 -18.71 -21.02 -5.67
N PHE A 17 -19.20 -21.72 -4.65
CA PHE A 17 -19.59 -23.14 -4.74
C PHE A 17 -18.48 -24.05 -5.29
N GLY A 18 -17.23 -23.84 -4.85
CA GLY A 18 -16.07 -24.61 -5.31
C GLY A 18 -15.58 -24.27 -6.72
N LYS A 19 -16.28 -23.39 -7.44
CA LYS A 19 -15.85 -22.87 -8.74
C LYS A 19 -15.12 -21.56 -8.56
N LYS A 20 -13.95 -21.45 -9.17
CA LYS A 20 -13.20 -20.20 -9.21
C LYS A 20 -13.92 -19.24 -10.17
N THR A 21 -14.22 -18.03 -9.72
CA THR A 21 -15.00 -17.03 -10.46
C THR A 21 -14.37 -15.65 -10.34
N TRP A 22 -14.60 -14.78 -11.31
CA TRP A 22 -14.24 -13.36 -11.23
C TRP A 22 -15.45 -12.54 -10.77
N LYS A 23 -15.22 -11.57 -9.88
CA LYS A 23 -16.24 -10.60 -9.44
C LYS A 23 -15.76 -9.18 -9.73
N LYS A 24 -16.64 -8.35 -10.27
CA LYS A 24 -16.38 -6.91 -10.47
C LYS A 24 -16.33 -6.20 -9.11
N ILE A 25 -15.29 -5.41 -8.92
CA ILE A 25 -15.08 -4.58 -7.74
C ILE A 25 -14.63 -3.18 -8.15
N TRP A 26 -14.85 -2.21 -7.27
CA TRP A 26 -14.21 -0.90 -7.35
C TRP A 26 -13.08 -0.86 -6.34
N MET A 27 -11.87 -0.56 -6.80
CA MET A 27 -10.69 -0.44 -5.95
C MET A 27 -10.31 1.03 -5.81
N VAL A 28 -9.98 1.46 -4.60
CA VAL A 28 -9.46 2.81 -4.31
C VAL A 28 -8.13 2.67 -3.59
N LEU A 29 -7.12 3.36 -4.06
CA LEU A 29 -5.77 3.38 -3.52
C LEU A 29 -5.49 4.76 -2.94
N TYR A 30 -5.15 4.77 -1.65
CA TYR A 30 -4.80 5.97 -0.90
C TYR A 30 -3.30 5.94 -0.58
N PRO A 31 -2.57 7.04 -0.82
CA PRO A 31 -1.17 7.14 -0.47
C PRO A 31 -1.02 7.30 1.06
N PRO A 32 0.13 6.91 1.63
CA PRO A 32 0.46 7.32 2.99
C PRO A 32 0.57 8.85 3.08
N SER A 33 0.22 9.38 4.24
CA SER A 33 0.28 10.82 4.55
C SER A 33 0.75 11.03 5.99
N VAL A 34 1.12 12.26 6.35
CA VAL A 34 1.57 12.60 7.71
C VAL A 34 0.55 12.27 8.81
N PHE A 35 -0.74 12.13 8.44
CA PHE A 35 -1.82 11.82 9.38
C PHE A 35 -2.47 10.45 9.13
N GLY A 36 -1.94 9.63 8.21
CA GLY A 36 -2.63 8.42 7.81
C GLY A 36 -1.78 7.42 7.04
N ILE A 37 -2.09 6.14 7.22
CA ILE A 37 -1.40 5.04 6.57
C ILE A 37 -1.95 4.84 5.16
N GLY A 38 -1.06 4.55 4.21
CA GLY A 38 -1.45 4.20 2.85
C GLY A 38 -2.24 2.89 2.83
N ARG A 39 -3.30 2.82 2.03
CA ARG A 39 -4.21 1.67 2.04
C ARG A 39 -4.92 1.47 0.71
N VAL A 40 -5.34 0.23 0.50
CA VAL A 40 -6.23 -0.19 -0.58
C VAL A 40 -7.59 -0.48 0.03
N GLU A 41 -8.64 0.03 -0.60
CA GLU A 41 -10.02 -0.30 -0.27
C GLU A 41 -10.70 -0.98 -1.46
N PHE A 42 -11.34 -2.12 -1.20
CA PHE A 42 -12.15 -2.84 -2.17
C PHE A 42 -13.63 -2.66 -1.84
N TYR A 43 -14.41 -2.32 -2.86
CA TYR A 43 -15.84 -2.15 -2.81
C TYR A 43 -16.52 -3.10 -3.78
N ASP A 44 -17.54 -3.81 -3.30
CA ASP A 44 -18.38 -4.61 -4.17
C ASP A 44 -19.23 -3.72 -5.08
N ILE A 45 -19.16 -3.95 -6.40
CA ILE A 45 -20.10 -3.35 -7.35
C ILE A 45 -21.37 -4.20 -7.29
N LEU A 46 -22.43 -3.66 -6.71
CA LEU A 46 -23.77 -4.25 -6.77
C LEU A 46 -24.41 -3.82 -8.10
N ASP A 47 -25.06 -4.75 -8.81
CA ASP A 47 -25.70 -4.52 -10.12
C ASP A 47 -26.92 -3.54 -10.08
N GLY A 48 -27.12 -2.83 -8.96
CA GLY A 48 -28.09 -1.73 -8.84
C GLY A 48 -27.35 -0.39 -8.87
N GLY A 49 -27.42 0.28 -10.02
CA GLY A 49 -26.57 1.40 -10.40
C GLY A 49 -26.37 2.48 -9.34
N HIS A 50 -25.12 2.72 -8.97
CA HIS A 50 -24.67 3.99 -8.43
C HIS A 50 -23.24 4.28 -8.92
N THR A 51 -23.14 4.68 -10.19
CA THR A 51 -22.08 5.58 -10.65
C THR A 51 -22.44 6.98 -10.16
N SER A 52 -22.14 7.29 -8.90
CA SER A 52 -22.24 8.67 -8.43
C SER A 52 -21.00 9.00 -7.61
N THR A 53 -20.15 9.78 -8.24
CA THR A 53 -19.26 10.78 -7.63
C THR A 53 -19.98 11.47 -6.45
N GLY A 54 -19.78 10.95 -5.25
CA GLY A 54 -20.46 11.43 -4.06
C GLY A 54 -20.08 10.59 -2.86
N SER A 55 -19.24 11.15 -1.98
CA SER A 55 -18.54 10.44 -0.90
C SER A 55 -19.44 9.88 0.23
N LYS A 56 -20.74 9.69 0.01
CA LYS A 56 -21.72 9.39 1.08
C LYS A 56 -22.50 8.08 0.92
N SER A 57 -22.38 7.35 -0.20
CA SER A 57 -23.09 6.05 -0.39
C SER A 57 -22.18 4.81 -0.31
N LYS A 58 -20.87 4.99 -0.09
CA LYS A 58 -19.89 3.88 0.06
C LYS A 58 -19.91 3.19 1.45
N SER A 59 -20.89 3.47 2.32
CA SER A 59 -20.94 2.97 3.70
C SER A 59 -21.76 1.68 3.89
N ALA A 60 -22.61 1.30 2.93
CA ALA A 60 -23.47 0.12 3.00
C ALA A 60 -22.97 -1.08 2.14
N GLN A 61 -21.84 -0.93 1.45
CA GLN A 61 -21.25 -1.98 0.62
C GLN A 61 -20.18 -2.74 1.41
N SER A 62 -20.03 -4.04 1.15
CA SER A 62 -18.98 -4.83 1.78
C SER A 62 -17.62 -4.21 1.43
N ARG A 63 -16.97 -3.64 2.44
CA ARG A 63 -15.70 -2.92 2.32
C ARG A 63 -14.60 -3.80 2.88
N LYS A 64 -13.56 -4.03 2.08
CA LYS A 64 -12.32 -4.66 2.57
C LYS A 64 -11.20 -3.65 2.49
N ILE A 65 -10.41 -3.53 3.55
CA ILE A 65 -9.28 -2.60 3.63
C ILE A 65 -8.01 -3.42 3.79
N VAL A 66 -6.99 -3.08 3.01
CA VAL A 66 -5.62 -3.62 3.11
C VAL A 66 -4.69 -2.45 3.34
N GLN A 67 -3.92 -2.48 4.43
CA GLN A 67 -2.88 -1.48 4.65
C GLN A 67 -1.70 -1.78 3.72
N LEU A 68 -1.11 -0.75 3.11
CA LEU A 68 0.02 -0.97 2.20
C LEU A 68 1.26 -1.49 2.93
N CYS A 69 1.39 -1.20 4.23
CA CYS A 69 2.44 -1.79 5.08
C CYS A 69 2.31 -3.31 5.27
N ASP A 70 1.12 -3.88 5.07
CA ASP A 70 0.90 -5.33 5.11
C ASP A 70 1.24 -6.01 3.79
N CYS A 71 1.57 -5.24 2.73
CA CYS A 71 1.87 -5.77 1.41
C CYS A 71 3.25 -6.42 1.40
N LEU A 72 3.29 -7.73 1.15
CA LEU A 72 4.50 -8.53 1.07
C LEU A 72 5.07 -8.54 -0.36
N SER A 73 4.20 -8.60 -1.38
CA SER A 73 4.62 -8.59 -2.78
C SER A 73 3.47 -8.17 -3.70
N VAL A 74 3.81 -7.56 -4.83
CA VAL A 74 2.91 -7.32 -5.96
C VAL A 74 3.56 -7.90 -7.20
N THR A 75 2.95 -8.92 -7.80
CA THR A 75 3.56 -9.65 -8.93
C THR A 75 2.54 -9.90 -10.04
N LEU A 76 3.00 -9.87 -11.29
CA LEU A 76 2.20 -10.38 -12.39
C LEU A 76 2.05 -11.89 -12.26
N VAL A 77 0.85 -12.37 -12.55
CA VAL A 77 0.53 -13.78 -12.47
C VAL A 77 0.63 -14.37 -13.88
N PRO A 78 1.45 -15.41 -14.11
CA PRO A 78 1.51 -16.07 -15.41
C PRO A 78 0.15 -16.67 -15.79
N ASP A 79 -0.23 -16.57 -17.07
CA ASP A 79 -1.56 -16.99 -17.56
C ASP A 79 -1.87 -18.47 -17.27
N GLU A 80 -0.83 -19.31 -17.24
CA GLU A 80 -0.94 -20.75 -17.05
C GLU A 80 -1.24 -21.16 -15.60
N SER A 81 -1.00 -20.26 -14.63
CA SER A 81 -0.93 -20.65 -13.23
C SER A 81 -2.30 -20.84 -12.57
N TYR A 82 -3.39 -20.33 -13.18
CA TYR A 82 -4.64 -20.15 -12.44
C TYR A 82 -5.91 -20.17 -13.31
N PRO A 83 -6.52 -21.33 -13.59
CA PRO A 83 -7.93 -21.37 -14.02
C PRO A 83 -8.80 -20.64 -12.99
N PRO A 84 -9.82 -19.86 -13.38
CA PRO A 84 -10.49 -19.79 -14.68
C PRO A 84 -9.77 -18.85 -15.66
N ALA A 85 -10.16 -18.91 -16.94
CA ALA A 85 -9.75 -17.93 -17.96
C ALA A 85 -9.94 -16.49 -17.44
N LEU A 86 -9.15 -15.56 -17.95
CA LEU A 86 -9.24 -14.14 -17.60
C LEU A 86 -10.65 -13.60 -17.88
N PRO A 87 -11.07 -12.53 -17.19
CA PRO A 87 -12.41 -11.95 -17.40
C PRO A 87 -12.69 -11.56 -18.86
N ASN A 88 -11.65 -11.13 -19.58
CA ASN A 88 -11.60 -10.88 -21.02
C ASN A 88 -10.16 -11.10 -21.52
N ASP A 89 -9.96 -11.08 -22.84
CA ASP A 89 -8.67 -11.36 -23.49
C ASP A 89 -7.63 -10.24 -23.27
N ASP A 90 -8.09 -9.01 -23.01
CA ASP A 90 -7.23 -7.84 -22.80
C ASP A 90 -6.76 -7.68 -21.33
N CYS A 91 -7.40 -8.38 -20.40
CA CYS A 91 -7.04 -8.35 -18.98
C CYS A 91 -5.76 -9.14 -18.75
N ARG A 92 -4.94 -8.70 -17.79
CA ARG A 92 -3.92 -9.55 -17.16
C ARG A 92 -4.14 -9.65 -15.67
N ALA A 93 -3.77 -10.80 -15.12
CA ALA A 93 -3.86 -11.06 -13.70
C ALA A 93 -2.57 -10.64 -12.98
N PHE A 94 -2.72 -10.09 -11.80
CA PHE A 94 -1.65 -9.80 -10.87
C PHE A 94 -2.10 -10.14 -9.45
N ASP A 95 -1.15 -10.40 -8.57
CA ASP A 95 -1.43 -10.67 -7.18
C ASP A 95 -0.94 -9.57 -6.26
N LEU A 96 -1.74 -9.29 -5.25
CA LEU A 96 -1.39 -8.51 -4.08
C LEU A 96 -1.31 -9.47 -2.91
N ASN A 97 -0.10 -9.85 -2.53
CA ASN A 97 0.15 -10.73 -1.39
C ASN A 97 0.29 -9.90 -0.12
N THR A 98 -0.53 -10.18 0.89
CA THR A 98 -0.47 -9.47 2.17
C THR A 98 -0.19 -10.43 3.31
N THR A 99 0.13 -9.89 4.49
CA THR A 99 0.30 -10.65 5.74
C THR A 99 -0.91 -11.53 6.07
N GLN A 100 -2.11 -11.13 5.66
CA GLN A 100 -3.35 -11.85 5.95
C GLN A 100 -3.70 -12.87 4.86
N ARG A 101 -3.57 -12.48 3.58
CA ARG A 101 -3.94 -13.34 2.44
C ARG A 101 -3.43 -12.80 1.11
N ARG A 102 -3.45 -13.67 0.09
CA ARG A 102 -3.20 -13.29 -1.30
C ARG A 102 -4.49 -12.92 -2.03
N TYR A 103 -4.51 -11.75 -2.66
CA TYR A 103 -5.58 -11.28 -3.55
C TYR A 103 -5.13 -11.44 -4.99
N ILE A 104 -5.93 -12.07 -5.85
CA ILE A 104 -5.67 -12.14 -7.28
C ILE A 104 -6.64 -11.19 -7.98
N LEU A 105 -6.09 -10.20 -8.67
CA LEU A 105 -6.80 -9.13 -9.35
C LEU A 105 -6.55 -9.23 -10.86
N ALA A 106 -7.49 -8.75 -11.67
CA ALA A 106 -7.30 -8.61 -13.11
C ALA A 106 -7.83 -7.27 -13.61
N SER A 107 -7.10 -6.68 -14.56
CA SER A 107 -7.42 -5.40 -15.19
C SER A 107 -6.76 -5.32 -16.57
N GLU A 108 -7.34 -4.52 -17.47
CA GLU A 108 -6.73 -4.15 -18.75
C GLU A 108 -5.51 -3.22 -18.52
N ASN A 109 -5.64 -2.28 -17.57
CA ASN A 109 -4.57 -1.34 -17.20
C ASN A 109 -3.72 -1.88 -16.03
N TYR A 110 -3.40 -3.17 -16.06
CA TYR A 110 -2.70 -3.84 -14.96
C TYR A 110 -1.33 -3.24 -14.66
N HIS A 111 -0.60 -2.76 -15.68
CA HIS A 111 0.70 -2.12 -15.52
C HIS A 111 0.62 -0.89 -14.60
N ASP A 112 -0.38 -0.03 -14.79
CA ASP A 112 -0.59 1.15 -13.95
C ASP A 112 -0.92 0.77 -12.51
N TRP A 113 -1.73 -0.28 -12.32
CA TRP A 113 -2.11 -0.75 -10.99
C TRP A 113 -0.92 -1.34 -10.25
N VAL A 114 -0.14 -2.21 -10.91
CA VAL A 114 1.08 -2.79 -10.34
C VAL A 114 2.08 -1.69 -10.03
N GLY A 115 2.32 -0.75 -10.95
CA GLY A 115 3.21 0.39 -10.73
C GLY A 115 2.78 1.25 -9.54
N ALA A 116 1.50 1.62 -9.46
CA ALA A 116 0.96 2.42 -8.36
C ALA A 116 1.05 1.70 -6.99
N LEU A 117 0.72 0.40 -6.95
CA LEU A 117 0.83 -0.40 -5.74
C LEU A 117 2.28 -0.56 -5.30
N CYS A 118 3.18 -0.92 -6.21
CA CYS A 118 4.60 -1.04 -5.92
C CYS A 118 5.19 0.29 -5.45
N GLN A 119 4.82 1.38 -6.12
CA GLN A 119 5.23 2.72 -5.73
C GLN A 119 4.86 2.95 -4.27
N LEU A 120 3.58 2.86 -3.90
CA LEU A 120 3.14 3.24 -2.56
C LEU A 120 3.46 2.22 -1.45
N ALA A 121 3.53 0.91 -1.76
CA ALA A 121 3.78 -0.14 -0.77
C ALA A 121 5.28 -0.34 -0.49
N PHE A 122 6.14 -0.11 -1.49
CA PHE A 122 7.57 -0.38 -1.41
C PHE A 122 8.41 0.86 -1.67
N GLN A 123 7.87 2.08 -1.44
CA GLN A 123 8.70 3.27 -1.38
C GLN A 123 9.87 2.98 -0.44
N LYS A 124 11.08 2.87 -0.97
CA LYS A 124 12.29 3.02 -0.18
C LYS A 124 12.26 4.47 0.26
N GLU A 125 12.19 4.71 1.55
CA GLU A 125 12.08 6.04 2.11
C GLU A 125 13.34 6.85 1.79
N SER A 126 13.42 7.43 0.60
CA SER A 126 14.53 8.28 0.17
C SER A 126 14.40 9.69 0.77
N GLY A 127 13.67 9.84 1.88
CA GLY A 127 13.29 11.12 2.46
C GLY A 127 13.19 11.17 3.99
N HIS A 128 13.29 10.03 4.70
CA HIS A 128 13.54 10.03 6.16
C HIS A 128 15.01 9.74 6.50
N THR A 129 15.91 9.91 5.53
CA THR A 129 17.35 9.90 5.76
C THR A 129 18.00 11.22 5.36
N GLU A 130 17.37 12.37 5.66
CA GLU A 130 18.06 13.68 5.66
C GLU A 130 17.55 14.59 6.79
N ARG A 131 17.57 14.10 8.04
CA ARG A 131 17.88 14.95 9.21
C ARG A 131 18.79 14.22 10.20
N GLY A 132 19.73 13.48 9.65
CA GLY A 132 20.82 12.82 10.35
C GLY A 132 21.74 12.27 9.28
N GLU A 133 23.02 12.67 9.29
CA GLU A 133 24.08 12.16 8.41
C GLU A 133 24.33 12.87 7.07
N LYS A 134 24.46 14.19 7.12
CA LYS A 134 25.51 15.00 6.43
C LYS A 134 25.29 16.43 6.94
N GLU A 135 26.05 16.90 7.92
CA GLU A 135 27.36 17.53 7.69
C GLU A 135 28.38 17.11 8.78
N ARG A 136 29.20 16.10 8.47
CA ARG A 136 30.59 16.10 8.94
C ARG A 136 31.37 17.00 7.97
N GLY A 137 31.42 18.29 8.30
CA GLY A 137 32.22 19.25 7.55
C GLY A 137 31.82 20.69 7.81
N GLY A 138 32.20 21.24 8.97
CA GLY A 138 32.35 22.70 9.13
C GLY A 138 31.30 23.47 9.94
N GLY A 139 30.46 22.83 10.74
CA GLY A 139 29.60 23.52 11.71
C GLY A 139 30.20 23.48 13.11
N VAL A 140 30.46 24.65 13.72
CA VAL A 140 30.98 24.84 15.08
C VAL A 140 30.26 23.90 16.05
N GLY A 141 30.96 22.87 16.52
CA GLY A 141 30.46 21.96 17.53
C GLY A 141 30.30 22.74 18.83
N ILE A 142 29.09 22.72 19.38
CA ILE A 142 28.87 23.10 20.78
C ILE A 142 29.76 22.15 21.61
N PRO A 143 30.74 22.66 22.37
CA PRO A 143 31.58 21.80 23.18
C PRO A 143 30.68 21.10 24.20
N MET A 144 30.75 19.77 24.25
CA MET A 144 30.08 19.00 25.29
C MET A 144 30.73 19.36 26.62
N GLU A 145 29.94 19.88 27.56
CA GLU A 145 30.39 20.18 28.92
C GLU A 145 30.60 18.85 29.66
N GLU A 146 31.82 18.62 30.15
CA GLU A 146 32.17 17.40 30.85
C GLU A 146 31.50 17.40 32.24
N ASN A 147 30.77 16.34 32.56
CA ASN A 147 30.03 16.23 33.81
C ASN A 147 30.99 15.90 34.98
N GLU A 148 31.45 16.93 35.69
CA GLU A 148 32.38 16.81 36.81
C GLU A 148 31.80 16.11 38.06
N LEU A 149 30.50 15.77 38.10
CA LEU A 149 29.88 15.03 39.20
C LEU A 149 30.50 13.63 39.43
N TYR A 150 31.24 13.11 38.44
CA TYR A 150 31.96 11.83 38.51
C TYR A 150 33.49 11.97 38.60
N ALA A 151 34.03 13.19 38.69
CA ALA A 151 35.46 13.40 38.89
C ALA A 151 35.85 12.94 40.31
N THR A 152 36.22 11.67 40.41
CA THR A 152 36.65 11.03 41.65
C THR A 152 37.75 11.84 42.32
N TRP A 153 37.42 12.38 43.50
CA TRP A 153 38.31 12.84 44.57
C TRP A 153 39.69 12.17 44.54
N LYS A 154 40.69 12.87 43.98
CA LYS A 154 42.08 12.52 44.23
C LYS A 154 42.43 13.05 45.61
N THR A 155 42.47 12.12 46.55
CA THR A 155 43.09 12.21 47.87
C THR A 155 44.46 12.88 47.77
N GLY A 156 44.69 13.82 48.68
CA GLY A 156 45.87 14.65 48.70
C GLY A 156 47.17 13.94 49.08
N THR A 157 48.26 14.67 48.82
CA THR A 157 49.51 14.76 49.59
C THR A 157 50.19 16.06 49.18
#